data_AF-A0A067TCR2-F1
#
_entry.id   AF-A0A067TCR2-F1
#
_cell.length_a   1.000
_cell.length_b   1.000
_cell.length_c   1.000
_cell.angle_alpha   90.00
_cell.angle_beta   90.00
_cell.angle_gamma   90.00
#
_symmetry.space_group_name_H-M   'P 1'
#
loop_
_entity.id
_entity.type
_entity.pdbx_description
1 polymer ?
#
loop_
_entity_poly.entity_id
_entity_poly.type
_entity_poly.pdbx_seq_one_letter_code
_entity_poly.pdbx_strand_id
1 'polypeptide(L)' 'DFIFLPEVNGNPPAASGFTIEGIVGYAYTTQVCGSVPLFAASNAAASDHWWTTSQSEHNALLKLSGWVDAGIPFYVLP' A
#
# COMPACT_ATOMS: atom_id res chain seq x y z
N ASP A 1 15.63 -0.63 -6.16
CA ASP A 1 14.62 -0.85 -5.12
C ASP A 1 13.68 0.36 -5.13
N PHE A 2 12.38 0.15 -4.96
CA PHE A 2 11.38 1.21 -5.03
C PHE A 2 10.57 1.24 -3.74
N ILE A 3 10.34 2.43 -3.20
CA ILE A 3 9.39 2.65 -2.11
C ILE A 3 8.19 3.43 -2.64
N PHE A 4 7.00 2.97 -2.32
CA PHE A 4 5.77 3.69 -2.61
C PHE A 4 5.30 4.39 -1.33
N LEU A 5 5.09 5.69 -1.42
CA LEU A 5 4.66 6.52 -0.30
C LEU A 5 3.29 7.13 -0.63
N PRO A 6 2.22 6.77 0.11
CA PRO A 6 0.92 7.38 -0.09
C PRO A 6 0.89 8.80 0.47
N GLU A 7 0.07 9.65 -0.14
CA GLU A 7 0.02 11.08 0.12
C GLU A 7 -1.43 11.59 0.10
N VAL A 8 -1.79 12.47 1.05
CA VAL A 8 -3.18 12.93 1.25
C VAL A 8 -3.34 14.46 1.30
N ASN A 9 -2.25 15.23 1.36
CA ASN A 9 -2.21 16.68 1.42
C ASN A 9 -1.81 17.36 0.09
N GLY A 10 -1.47 16.58 -0.94
CA GLY A 10 -1.19 17.06 -2.29
C GLY A 10 0.29 17.37 -2.58
N ASN A 11 1.20 17.14 -1.64
CA ASN A 11 2.63 17.30 -1.85
C ASN A 11 3.34 15.94 -1.80
N PRO A 12 3.95 15.47 -2.91
CA PRO A 12 4.62 14.18 -2.92
C PRO A 12 5.65 14.05 -1.77
N PRO A 13 5.53 13.03 -0.91
CA PRO A 13 6.48 12.82 0.18
C PRO A 13 7.84 12.43 -0.37
N ALA A 14 8.90 12.90 0.29
CA ALA A 14 10.27 12.53 -0.01
C ALA A 14 10.83 11.63 1.11
N ALA A 15 11.58 10.60 0.73
CA ALA A 15 12.34 9.77 1.65
C ALA A 15 13.83 10.01 1.46
N SER A 16 14.57 10.17 2.57
CA SER A 16 16.02 10.36 2.53
C SER A 16 16.71 9.18 1.83
N GLY A 17 17.56 9.47 0.85
CA GLY A 17 18.26 8.45 0.06
C GLY A 17 17.49 7.95 -1.16
N PHE A 18 16.28 8.44 -1.42
CA PHE A 18 15.49 8.11 -2.60
C PHE A 18 15.29 9.34 -3.49
N THR A 19 15.32 9.12 -4.80
CA THR A 19 14.90 10.12 -5.79
C THR A 19 13.43 9.93 -6.11
N ILE A 20 12.68 11.03 -6.24
CA ILE A 20 11.27 10.97 -6.65
C ILE A 20 11.22 10.64 -8.15
N GLU A 21 10.72 9.45 -8.49
CA GLU A 21 10.52 9.02 -9.87
C GLU A 21 9.19 9.52 -10.48
N GLY A 22 8.21 9.85 -9.63
CA GLY A 22 6.92 10.40 -10.04
C GLY A 22 5.73 9.70 -9.39
N ILE A 23 4.53 10.09 -9.82
CA ILE A 23 3.26 9.52 -9.36
C ILE A 23 2.94 8.28 -10.20
N VAL A 24 2.78 7.14 -9.54
CA VAL A 24 2.44 5.85 -10.20
C VAL A 24 0.94 5.53 -10.17
N GLY A 25 0.15 6.23 -9.34
CA GLY A 25 -1.27 6.00 -9.21
C GLY A 25 -1.93 6.90 -8.18
N TYR A 26 -3.26 6.82 -8.09
CA TYR A 26 -4.09 7.55 -7.14
C TYR A 26 -4.83 6.57 -6.24
N ALA A 27 -4.93 6.91 -4.96
CA ALA A 27 -5.65 6.15 -3.95
C ALA A 27 -6.64 7.06 -3.22
N TYR A 28 -7.74 6.49 -2.77
CA TYR A 28 -8.83 7.18 -2.07
C TYR A 28 -8.94 6.65 -0.65
N THR A 29 -9.11 7.53 0.34
CA THR A 29 -9.28 7.15 1.75
C THR A 29 -10.67 6.56 2.04
N THR A 30 -11.60 6.71 1.12
CA THR A 30 -12.96 6.17 1.18
C THR A 30 -13.32 5.51 -0.13
N GLN A 31 -14.17 4.49 -0.09
CA GLN A 31 -14.63 3.82 -1.30
C GLN A 31 -15.41 4.80 -2.20
N VAL A 32 -15.00 4.89 -3.46
CA VAL A 32 -15.70 5.62 -4.52
C VAL A 32 -16.28 4.65 -5.55
N CYS A 33 -17.22 5.12 -6.37
CA CYS A 33 -17.85 4.28 -7.39
C CYS A 33 -16.79 3.65 -8.32
N GLY A 34 -16.82 2.32 -8.44
CA GLY A 34 -15.88 1.56 -9.28
C GLY A 34 -14.51 1.27 -8.64
N SER A 35 -14.23 1.78 -7.44
CA SER A 35 -12.99 1.46 -6.73
C SER A 35 -13.03 0.12 -6.01
N VAL A 36 -11.86 -0.49 -5.87
CA VAL A 36 -11.62 -1.74 -5.14
C VAL A 36 -10.70 -1.49 -3.94
N PRO A 37 -10.82 -2.28 -2.85
CA PRO A 37 -9.95 -2.11 -1.69
C PRO A 37 -8.49 -2.44 -2.03
N LEU A 38 -7.57 -1.65 -1.49
CA LEU A 38 -6.15 -1.96 -1.45
C LEU A 38 -5.83 -2.53 -0.07
N PHE A 39 -5.62 -3.84 0.01
CA PHE A 39 -5.25 -4.53 1.24
C PHE A 39 -3.79 -4.24 1.59
N ALA A 40 -3.48 -4.08 2.88
CA ALA A 40 -2.16 -3.80 3.37
C ALA A 40 -1.71 -4.80 4.43
N ALA A 41 -0.48 -5.28 4.33
CA ALA A 41 0.19 -6.06 5.37
C ALA A 41 1.58 -5.47 5.66
N SER A 42 2.09 -5.70 6.87
CA SER A 42 3.43 -5.25 7.26
C SER A 42 4.20 -6.34 7.97
N ASN A 43 5.52 -6.33 7.82
CA ASN A 43 6.45 -7.17 8.57
C ASN A 43 7.50 -6.29 9.24
N ALA A 44 7.30 -6.01 10.53
CA ALA A 44 8.17 -5.11 11.28
C ALA A 44 9.62 -5.61 11.38
N ALA A 45 9.84 -6.93 11.46
CA ALA A 45 11.18 -7.50 11.55
C ALA A 45 11.97 -7.33 10.25
N ALA A 46 11.29 -7.41 9.10
CA ALA A 46 11.88 -7.17 7.78
C ALA A 46 11.86 -5.67 7.38
N SER A 47 11.17 -4.82 8.14
CA SER A 47 10.86 -3.43 7.75
C SER A 47 10.15 -3.34 6.39
N ASP A 48 9.30 -4.34 6.09
CA ASP A 48 8.66 -4.49 4.79
C ASP A 48 7.16 -4.20 4.85
N HIS A 49 6.63 -3.67 3.76
CA HIS A 49 5.22 -3.34 3.58
C HIS A 49 4.75 -3.90 2.25
N TRP A 50 3.54 -4.42 2.24
CA TRP A 50 2.99 -5.04 1.06
C TRP A 50 1.54 -4.63 0.85
N TRP A 51 1.20 -4.38 -0.42
CA TRP A 51 -0.12 -3.93 -0.83
C TRP A 51 -0.61 -4.73 -2.03
N THR A 52 -1.89 -5.09 -2.05
CA THR A 52 -2.53 -5.76 -3.18
C THR A 52 -4.01 -5.43 -3.26
N THR A 53 -4.60 -5.54 -4.44
CA THR A 53 -6.07 -5.57 -4.61
C THR A 53 -6.62 -7.01 -4.55
N SER A 54 -5.75 -8.02 -4.52
CA SER A 54 -6.10 -9.44 -4.46
C SER A 54 -6.26 -9.93 -3.03
N GLN A 55 -7.51 -10.12 -2.60
CA GLN A 55 -7.80 -10.65 -1.26
C GLN A 55 -7.16 -12.04 -1.02
N SER A 56 -7.06 -12.87 -2.06
CA SER A 56 -6.44 -14.20 -1.93
C SER A 56 -4.93 -14.11 -1.67
N GLU A 57 -4.22 -13.19 -2.31
CA GLU A 57 -2.79 -13.00 -2.06
C GLU A 57 -2.55 -12.42 -0.67
N HIS A 58 -3.36 -11.44 -0.26
CA HIS A 58 -3.32 -10.88 1.10
C HIS A 58 -3.47 -11.97 2.16
N ASN A 59 -4.50 -12.80 2.02
CA ASN A 59 -4.75 -13.92 2.94
C ASN A 59 -3.65 -14.99 2.90
N ALA A 60 -2.95 -15.15 1.77
CA ALA A 60 -1.80 -16.05 1.69
C ALA A 60 -0.58 -15.47 2.40
N LEU A 61 -0.32 -14.17 2.25
CA LEU A 61 0.79 -13.48 2.90
C LEU A 61 0.67 -13.50 4.42
N LEU A 62 -0.53 -13.27 4.96
CA LEU A 62 -0.80 -13.30 6.40
C LEU A 62 -0.59 -14.67 7.07
N LYS A 63 -0.42 -15.75 6.28
CA LYS A 63 -0.05 -17.08 6.81
C LYS A 63 1.46 -17.23 7.00
N LEU A 64 2.25 -16.33 6.42
CA LEU A 64 3.70 -16.33 6.56
C LEU A 64 4.11 -15.69 7.89
N SER A 65 5.17 -16.19 8.51
CA SER A 65 5.64 -15.69 9.79
C SER A 65 6.06 -14.21 9.71
N GLY A 66 5.64 -13.42 10.70
CA GLY A 66 5.99 -12.02 10.85
C GLY A 66 5.13 -11.02 10.10
N TRP A 67 4.23 -11.48 9.22
CA TRP A 67 3.28 -10.61 8.53
C TRP A 67 2.04 -10.36 9.39
N VAL A 68 1.67 -9.09 9.50
CA VAL A 68 0.52 -8.62 10.28
C VAL A 68 -0.39 -7.83 9.37
N ASP A 69 -1.70 -8.09 9.51
CA ASP A 69 -2.74 -7.40 8.76
C ASP A 69 -2.80 -5.93 9.17
N ALA A 70 -2.74 -5.04 8.18
CA ALA A 70 -2.91 -3.60 8.33
C ALA A 70 -4.23 -3.10 7.72
N GLY A 71 -5.11 -4.02 7.31
CA GLY A 71 -6.46 -3.73 6.85
C GLY A 71 -6.51 -3.10 5.46
N ILE A 72 -7.44 -2.17 5.27
CA ILE A 72 -7.69 -1.47 3.99
C ILE A 72 -7.44 0.02 4.21
N PRO A 73 -6.19 0.50 4.04
CA PRO A 73 -5.89 1.92 4.20
C PRO A 73 -6.45 2.76 3.05
N PHE A 74 -6.59 2.19 1.85
CA PHE A 74 -7.00 2.93 0.65
C PHE A 74 -7.87 2.08 -0.28
N TYR A 75 -8.50 2.77 -1.23
CA TYR A 75 -9.21 2.21 -2.37
C TYR A 75 -8.57 2.73 -3.66
N VAL A 76 -8.49 1.91 -4.69
CA VAL A 76 -7.89 2.26 -5.98
C VAL A 76 -8.85 1.95 -7.12
N LEU A 77 -8.72 2.67 -8.24
CA LEU A 77 -9.41 2.32 -9.48
C LEU A 77 -8.59 1.24 -10.21
N PRO A 78 -9.21 0.17 -10.74
CA PRO A 78 -8.52 -0.89 -11.49
C PRO A 78 -7.89 -0.42 -12.79
#